data_AF-A0A662HB38-F1
#
_entry.id   AF-A0A662HB38-F1
#
_cell.length_a   1.000
_cell.length_b   1.000
_cell.length_c   1.000
_cell.angle_alpha   90.00
_cell.angle_beta   90.00
_cell.angle_gamma   90.00
#
_symmetry.space_group_name_H-M   'P 1'
#
loop_
_entity.id
_entity.type
_entity.pdbx_description
1 polymer ?
#
loop_
_entity_poly.entity_id
_entity_poly.type
_entity_poly.pdbx_seq_one_letter_code
_entity_poly.pdbx_strand_id
1 'polypeptide(L)'
;MAPQRALLVALACAAAAAVAWTAFLCMMALEPGAPGFEYAYVILDVLGAGRGALPYPVYVYQAPAVLELRLASGVRRVPASRVFIVFRAGSAPRVERGEGLWRVWGNVTHAGVVSWVEAVDLGDRVVVRYARALAPGWVRGLRVAGEEVELVAVSEEGAVSFEGTVVARWRGLRRVVVVAVVVSGP
;
A
#
# COMPACT_ATOMS: atom_id res chain seq x y z
N MET A 1 -36.43 -26.33 53.47
CA MET A 1 -35.76 -25.11 52.93
C MET A 1 -34.29 -25.34 52.50
N ALA A 2 -33.60 -26.40 52.95
CA ALA A 2 -32.22 -26.69 52.53
C ALA A 2 -31.99 -27.05 51.04
N PRO A 3 -32.87 -27.82 50.35
CA PRO A 3 -32.56 -28.29 49.00
C PRO A 3 -32.67 -27.19 47.93
N GLN A 4 -33.58 -26.24 48.11
CA GLN A 4 -33.74 -25.08 47.21
C GLN A 4 -32.54 -24.14 47.28
N ARG A 5 -31.97 -23.93 48.46
CA ARG A 5 -30.75 -23.13 48.63
C ARG A 5 -29.54 -23.80 47.99
N ALA A 6 -29.40 -25.12 48.15
CA ALA A 6 -28.34 -25.89 47.51
C ALA A 6 -28.44 -25.84 45.98
N LEU A 7 -29.65 -25.94 45.43
CA LEU A 7 -29.91 -25.84 43.99
C LEU A 7 -29.54 -24.45 43.44
N LEU A 8 -29.90 -23.38 44.15
CA LEU A 8 -29.57 -22.00 43.76
C LEU A 8 -28.07 -21.76 43.78
N VAL A 9 -27.35 -22.30 44.77
CA VAL A 9 -25.88 -22.21 44.84
C VAL A 9 -25.24 -22.97 43.68
N ALA A 10 -25.71 -24.19 43.37
CA ALA A 10 -25.20 -24.98 42.25
C ALA A 10 -25.40 -24.26 40.90
N LEU A 11 -26.58 -23.65 40.68
CA LEU A 11 -26.87 -22.85 39.50
C LEU A 11 -25.98 -21.60 39.41
N ALA A 12 -25.77 -20.90 40.54
CA ALA A 12 -24.89 -19.74 40.59
C ALA A 12 -23.44 -20.11 40.26
N CYS A 13 -22.95 -21.24 40.79
CA CYS A 13 -21.61 -21.75 40.47
C CYS A 13 -21.48 -22.14 39.00
N ALA A 14 -22.49 -22.80 38.42
CA ALA A 14 -22.48 -23.18 37.01
C ALA A 14 -22.49 -21.94 36.09
N ALA A 15 -23.30 -20.93 36.41
CA ALA A 15 -23.33 -19.67 35.68
C ALA A 15 -21.99 -18.91 35.78
N ALA A 16 -21.41 -18.84 36.98
CA ALA A 16 -20.11 -18.21 37.18
C ALA A 16 -18.99 -18.94 36.41
N ALA A 17 -19.00 -20.28 36.41
CA ALA A 17 -18.05 -21.07 35.64
C ALA A 17 -18.20 -20.86 34.12
N ALA A 18 -19.44 -20.78 33.62
CA ALA A 18 -19.71 -20.51 32.21
C ALA A 18 -19.22 -19.11 31.80
N VAL A 19 -19.46 -18.09 32.64
CA VAL A 19 -18.96 -16.72 32.40
C VAL A 19 -17.44 -16.64 32.46
N ALA A 20 -16.81 -17.32 33.42
CA ALA A 20 -15.36 -17.38 33.52
C ALA A 20 -14.75 -18.09 32.32
N TRP A 21 -15.37 -19.18 31.86
CA TRP A 21 -14.94 -19.92 30.68
C TRP A 21 -15.06 -19.09 29.39
N THR A 22 -16.17 -18.39 29.18
CA THR A 22 -16.32 -17.51 28.02
C THR A 22 -15.36 -16.32 28.07
N ALA A 23 -15.14 -15.71 29.24
CA ALA A 23 -14.14 -14.66 29.42
C ALA A 23 -12.72 -15.18 29.11
N PHE A 24 -12.39 -16.39 29.57
CA PHE A 24 -11.12 -17.05 29.27
C PHE A 24 -10.97 -17.33 27.77
N LEU A 25 -11.99 -17.86 27.10
CA LEU A 25 -11.98 -18.07 25.65
C LEU A 25 -11.88 -16.76 24.88
N CYS A 26 -12.50 -15.68 25.33
CA CYS A 26 -12.36 -14.36 24.72
C CYS A 26 -10.94 -13.79 24.89
N MET A 27 -10.27 -14.04 26.03
CA MET A 27 -8.87 -13.67 26.21
C MET A 27 -7.90 -14.54 25.42
N MET A 28 -8.24 -15.82 25.24
CA MET A 28 -7.45 -16.80 24.48
C MET A 28 -7.78 -16.83 22.99
N ALA A 29 -8.79 -16.08 22.54
CA ALA A 29 -9.07 -15.88 21.13
C ALA A 29 -7.82 -15.22 20.54
N LEU A 30 -7.01 -16.03 19.85
CA LEU A 30 -5.82 -15.56 19.15
C LEU A 30 -6.26 -14.35 18.32
N GLU A 31 -5.67 -13.18 18.62
CA GLU A 31 -5.68 -12.10 17.64
C GLU A 31 -5.27 -12.72 16.30
N PRO A 32 -6.00 -12.47 15.20
CA PRO A 32 -5.62 -12.96 13.89
C PRO A 32 -4.12 -12.74 13.73
N GLY A 33 -3.36 -13.84 13.61
CA GLY A 33 -1.91 -13.80 13.76
C GLY A 33 -1.35 -12.64 12.96
N ALA A 34 -0.58 -11.76 13.62
CA ALA A 34 -0.11 -10.54 13.00
C ALA A 34 0.57 -10.89 11.66
N PRO A 35 0.23 -10.20 10.56
CA PRO A 35 0.75 -10.55 9.25
C PRO A 35 2.28 -10.47 9.23
N GLY A 36 2.92 -11.48 8.65
CA GLY A 36 4.36 -11.46 8.38
C GLY A 36 4.70 -10.61 7.15
N PHE A 37 5.98 -10.52 6.83
CA PHE A 37 6.48 -9.75 5.68
C PHE A 37 5.89 -10.24 4.35
N GLU A 38 5.61 -11.53 4.24
CA GLU A 38 4.98 -12.16 3.08
C GLU A 38 3.64 -11.53 2.70
N TYR A 39 2.93 -10.91 3.64
CA TYR A 39 1.68 -10.23 3.37
C TYR A 39 1.83 -9.01 2.44
N ALA A 40 3.03 -8.44 2.32
CA ALA A 40 3.32 -7.40 1.34
C ALA A 40 3.13 -7.87 -0.11
N TYR A 41 3.38 -9.16 -0.39
CA TYR A 41 3.16 -9.72 -1.73
C TYR A 41 1.67 -9.88 -2.04
N VAL A 42 0.84 -10.18 -1.03
CA VAL A 42 -0.62 -10.19 -1.19
C VAL A 42 -1.14 -8.80 -1.56
N ILE A 43 -0.57 -7.74 -0.96
CA ILE A 43 -0.89 -6.35 -1.32
C ILE A 43 -0.49 -6.06 -2.77
N LEU A 44 0.69 -6.51 -3.22
CA LEU A 44 1.11 -6.37 -4.61
C LEU A 44 0.15 -7.06 -5.58
N ASP A 45 -0.27 -8.29 -5.28
CA ASP A 45 -1.22 -9.03 -6.12
C ASP A 45 -2.56 -8.28 -6.25
N VAL A 46 -3.05 -7.71 -5.15
CA VAL A 46 -4.27 -6.89 -5.14
C VAL A 46 -4.11 -5.62 -5.98
N LEU A 47 -2.96 -4.95 -5.90
CA LEU A 47 -2.68 -3.76 -6.70
C LEU A 47 -2.55 -4.11 -8.19
N GLY A 48 -1.90 -5.23 -8.52
CA GLY A 48 -1.77 -5.75 -9.89
C GLY A 48 -3.12 -6.16 -10.49
N ALA A 49 -4.03 -6.71 -9.67
CA ALA A 49 -5.40 -7.00 -10.06
C ALA A 49 -6.27 -5.73 -10.21
N GLY A 50 -5.77 -4.57 -9.77
CA GLY A 50 -6.46 -3.28 -9.82
C GLY A 50 -7.51 -3.08 -8.71
N ARG A 51 -7.98 -4.15 -8.05
CA ARG A 51 -8.83 -4.06 -6.86
C ARG A 51 -8.83 -5.36 -6.07
N GLY A 52 -9.07 -5.27 -4.78
CA GLY A 52 -9.22 -6.47 -3.94
C GLY A 52 -9.45 -6.17 -2.47
N ALA A 53 -10.04 -7.14 -1.78
CA ALA A 53 -10.12 -7.14 -0.33
C ALA A 53 -8.80 -7.64 0.27
N LEU A 54 -8.48 -7.14 1.46
CA LEU A 54 -7.27 -7.46 2.18
C LEU A 54 -7.61 -8.25 3.46
N PRO A 55 -7.01 -9.43 3.68
CA PRO A 55 -7.20 -10.23 4.89
C PRO A 55 -6.95 -9.47 6.20
N TYR A 56 -5.97 -8.57 6.19
CA TYR A 56 -5.60 -7.70 7.31
C TYR A 56 -5.68 -6.22 6.92
N PRO A 57 -6.09 -5.33 7.85
CA PRO A 57 -6.11 -3.91 7.59
C PRO A 57 -4.69 -3.37 7.35
N VAL A 58 -4.58 -2.43 6.42
CA VAL A 58 -3.34 -1.70 6.11
C VAL A 58 -3.58 -0.22 6.28
N TYR A 59 -2.52 0.52 6.58
CA TYR A 59 -2.53 1.97 6.64
C TYR A 59 -1.92 2.55 5.37
N VAL A 60 -2.69 3.38 4.66
CA VAL A 60 -2.24 4.10 3.47
C VAL A 60 -1.81 5.49 3.89
N TYR A 61 -0.59 5.90 3.54
CA TYR A 61 -0.13 7.27 3.70
C TYR A 61 0.62 7.77 2.47
N GLN A 62 0.65 9.09 2.30
CA GLN A 62 1.29 9.73 1.16
C GLN A 62 2.36 10.72 1.64
N ALA A 63 3.58 10.56 1.13
CA ALA A 63 4.67 11.51 1.31
C ALA A 63 4.82 12.35 0.03
N PRO A 64 4.94 13.69 0.13
CA PRO A 64 5.25 14.54 -1.02
C PRO A 64 6.57 14.17 -1.67
N ALA A 65 6.63 14.18 -3.01
CA ALA A 65 7.84 13.94 -3.79
C ALA A 65 7.86 14.83 -5.05
N VAL A 66 8.96 14.81 -5.78
CA VAL A 66 9.11 15.58 -7.03
C VAL A 66 9.63 14.68 -8.12
N LEU A 67 8.92 14.69 -9.25
CA LEU A 67 9.38 14.09 -10.51
C LEU A 67 10.11 15.17 -11.33
N GLU A 68 11.34 14.90 -11.73
CA GLU A 68 12.10 15.78 -12.60
C GLU A 68 12.14 15.24 -14.03
N LEU A 69 11.60 16.01 -14.97
CA LEU A 69 11.69 15.74 -16.40
C LEU A 69 12.75 16.64 -17.01
N ARG A 70 13.84 16.05 -17.51
CA ARG A 70 14.84 16.78 -18.30
C ARG A 70 14.49 16.59 -19.77
N LEU A 71 14.00 17.65 -20.40
CA LEU A 71 13.60 17.68 -21.81
C LEU A 71 14.57 18.59 -22.58
N ALA A 72 14.58 18.50 -23.90
CA ALA A 72 15.34 19.44 -24.74
C ALA A 72 14.95 20.92 -24.49
N SER A 73 13.69 21.18 -24.14
CA SER A 73 13.19 22.51 -23.79
C SER A 73 13.59 23.00 -22.39
N GLY A 74 14.32 22.20 -21.60
CA GLY A 74 14.70 22.47 -20.23
C GLY A 74 14.13 21.49 -19.21
N VAL A 75 14.35 21.79 -17.92
CA VAL A 75 13.92 20.94 -16.80
C VAL A 75 12.53 21.34 -16.32
N ARG A 76 11.61 20.38 -16.24
CA ARG A 76 10.29 20.55 -15.62
C ARG A 76 10.19 19.72 -14.36
N ARG A 77 9.67 20.33 -13.29
CA ARG A 77 9.39 19.66 -12.02
C ARG A 77 7.88 19.45 -11.90
N VAL A 78 7.47 18.21 -11.75
CA VAL A 78 6.07 17.84 -11.54
C VAL A 78 5.91 17.45 -10.06
N PRO A 79 4.99 18.10 -9.31
CA PRO A 79 4.64 17.65 -7.97
C PRO A 79 4.12 16.21 -8.04
N ALA A 80 4.73 15.32 -7.28
CA ALA A 80 4.41 13.90 -7.27
C ALA A 80 4.29 13.40 -5.81
N SER A 81 4.17 12.09 -5.63
CA SER A 81 4.12 11.50 -4.30
C SER A 81 4.69 10.10 -4.24
N ARG A 82 5.08 9.72 -3.02
CA ARG A 82 5.28 8.33 -2.63
C ARG A 82 4.10 7.87 -1.78
N VAL A 83 3.42 6.83 -2.24
CA VAL A 83 2.32 6.19 -1.53
C VAL A 83 2.89 4.98 -0.82
N PHE A 84 2.62 4.88 0.48
CA PHE A 84 3.01 3.78 1.33
C PHE A 84 1.74 3.08 1.82
N ILE A 85 1.69 1.77 1.62
CA ILE A 85 0.60 0.90 2.05
C ILE A 85 1.22 -0.09 3.02
N VAL A 86 1.09 0.20 4.32
CA VAL A 86 1.90 -0.42 5.36
C VAL A 86 1.06 -1.10 6.44
N PHE A 87 1.64 -2.11 7.06
CA PHE A 87 1.09 -2.79 8.22
C PHE A 87 2.21 -3.12 9.20
N ARG A 88 1.84 -3.43 10.44
CA ARG A 88 2.80 -3.83 11.46
C ARG A 88 3.24 -5.27 11.21
N ALA A 89 4.54 -5.49 11.10
CA ALA A 89 5.14 -6.80 10.89
C ALA A 89 6.45 -6.86 11.70
N GLY A 90 6.45 -7.63 12.78
CA GLY A 90 7.63 -7.83 13.60
C GLY A 90 8.73 -8.53 12.81
N SER A 91 9.98 -8.06 12.96
CA SER A 91 11.16 -8.64 12.31
C SER A 91 11.15 -8.57 10.78
N ALA A 92 10.41 -7.62 10.19
CA ALA A 92 10.44 -7.42 8.75
C ALA A 92 11.86 -7.07 8.24
N PRO A 93 12.35 -7.65 7.13
CA PRO A 93 13.64 -7.28 6.58
C PRO A 93 13.69 -5.79 6.21
N ARG A 94 14.86 -5.15 6.35
CA ARG A 94 15.10 -3.80 5.84
C ARG A 94 15.33 -3.88 4.35
N VAL A 95 14.29 -3.61 3.57
CA VAL A 95 14.35 -3.75 2.12
C VAL A 95 13.37 -2.79 1.44
N GLU A 96 13.76 -2.28 0.28
CA GLU A 96 12.86 -1.76 -0.73
C GLU A 96 13.24 -2.42 -2.05
N ARG A 97 12.40 -3.33 -2.55
CA ARG A 97 12.72 -4.15 -3.73
C ARG A 97 11.51 -4.27 -4.64
N GLY A 98 11.78 -4.18 -5.94
CA GLY A 98 10.80 -4.39 -6.98
C GLY A 98 11.13 -3.56 -8.20
N GLU A 99 10.41 -3.82 -9.28
CA GLU A 99 10.48 -3.06 -10.53
C GLU A 99 9.11 -2.44 -10.82
N GLY A 100 9.10 -1.40 -11.65
CA GLY A 100 7.87 -0.68 -11.97
C GLY A 100 7.34 0.19 -10.82
N LEU A 101 6.02 0.36 -10.81
CA LEU A 101 5.33 1.34 -9.96
C LEU A 101 5.28 0.93 -8.49
N TRP A 102 5.22 -0.37 -8.18
CA TRP A 102 5.02 -0.88 -6.83
C TRP A 102 6.19 -1.74 -6.38
N ARG A 103 6.67 -1.50 -5.17
CA ARG A 103 7.82 -2.21 -4.58
C ARG A 103 7.48 -2.73 -3.21
N VAL A 104 7.95 -3.93 -2.89
CA VAL A 104 7.89 -4.46 -1.53
C VAL A 104 8.82 -3.63 -0.66
N TRP A 105 8.34 -3.28 0.53
CA TRP A 105 9.05 -2.45 1.49
C TRP A 105 8.97 -3.04 2.91
N GLY A 106 10.03 -2.87 3.70
CA GLY A 106 10.07 -3.25 5.10
C GLY A 106 11.15 -2.52 5.90
N ASN A 107 10.93 -2.35 7.21
CA ASN A 107 11.81 -1.56 8.08
C ASN A 107 12.00 -2.14 9.50
N VAL A 108 12.02 -3.47 9.69
CA VAL A 108 12.09 -4.18 10.99
C VAL A 108 10.78 -4.22 11.76
N THR A 109 10.00 -3.15 11.73
CA THR A 109 8.78 -3.03 12.54
C THR A 109 7.49 -3.02 11.71
N HIS A 110 7.62 -2.60 10.46
CA HIS A 110 6.54 -2.50 9.49
C HIS A 110 6.98 -3.14 8.17
N ALA A 111 6.00 -3.63 7.43
CA ALA A 111 6.14 -4.13 6.08
C ALA A 111 4.99 -3.61 5.22
N GLY A 112 5.11 -3.74 3.91
CA GLY A 112 4.08 -3.29 3.00
C GLY A 112 4.59 -3.08 1.59
N VAL A 113 3.88 -2.22 0.89
CA VAL A 113 4.21 -1.82 -0.48
C VAL A 113 4.41 -0.31 -0.52
N VAL A 114 5.44 0.12 -1.23
CA VAL A 114 5.70 1.54 -1.51
C VAL A 114 5.64 1.79 -3.01
N SER A 115 5.11 2.93 -3.40
CA SER A 115 5.14 3.37 -4.78
C SER A 115 6.51 3.95 -5.16
N TRP A 116 6.85 3.75 -6.42
CA TRP A 116 7.97 4.39 -7.10
C TRP A 116 7.45 5.13 -8.34
N VAL A 117 8.31 5.31 -9.34
CA VAL A 117 7.97 5.80 -10.67
C VAL A 117 8.24 4.69 -11.68
N GLU A 118 7.28 4.46 -12.55
CA GLU A 118 7.44 3.62 -13.74
C GLU A 118 7.53 4.53 -14.97
N ALA A 119 8.46 4.25 -15.87
CA ALA A 119 8.57 4.95 -17.13
C ALA A 119 8.76 3.93 -18.26
N VAL A 120 7.84 3.94 -19.22
CA VAL A 120 7.83 3.00 -20.35
C VAL A 120 7.89 3.80 -21.66
N ASP A 121 8.90 3.51 -22.49
CA ASP A 121 8.98 4.01 -23.87
C ASP A 121 8.24 3.04 -24.79
N LEU A 122 7.19 3.53 -25.44
CA LEU A 122 6.36 2.78 -26.38
C LEU A 122 6.70 3.09 -27.86
N GLY A 123 7.76 3.86 -28.10
CA GLY A 123 8.24 4.23 -29.43
C GLY A 123 7.67 5.55 -29.96
N ASP A 124 6.35 5.77 -29.88
CA ASP A 124 5.72 7.07 -30.22
C ASP A 124 5.63 8.01 -29.00
N ARG A 125 5.56 7.43 -27.82
CA ARG A 125 5.36 8.12 -26.55
C ARG A 125 6.14 7.47 -25.41
N VAL A 126 6.48 8.28 -24.41
CA VAL A 126 7.00 7.82 -23.12
C VAL A 126 5.92 8.08 -22.07
N VAL A 127 5.44 7.01 -21.44
CA VAL A 127 4.44 7.12 -20.37
C VAL A 127 5.15 7.00 -19.03
N VAL A 128 4.99 8.04 -18.20
CA VAL A 128 5.61 8.14 -16.88
C VAL A 128 4.49 8.08 -15.84
N ARG A 129 4.50 7.06 -14.99
CA ARG A 129 3.49 6.83 -13.96
C ARG A 129 4.09 7.00 -12.58
N TYR A 130 3.34 7.66 -11.70
CA TYR A 130 3.57 7.67 -10.26
C TYR A 130 2.25 7.45 -9.53
N ALA A 131 2.27 7.05 -8.26
CA ALA A 131 1.05 6.79 -7.52
C ALA A 131 0.60 7.98 -6.66
N ARG A 132 -0.72 8.16 -6.54
CA ARG A 132 -1.39 9.12 -5.66
C ARG A 132 -2.43 8.40 -4.81
N ALA A 133 -2.48 8.67 -3.52
CA ALA A 133 -3.48 8.12 -2.61
C ALA A 133 -4.67 9.07 -2.47
N LEU A 134 -5.88 8.56 -2.71
CA LEU A 134 -7.15 9.22 -2.41
C LEU A 134 -7.61 8.78 -1.01
N ALA A 135 -7.78 9.75 -0.12
CA ALA A 135 -8.15 9.53 1.29
C ALA A 135 -7.22 8.55 2.05
N PRO A 136 -5.98 8.96 2.39
CA PRO A 136 -5.07 8.20 3.24
C PRO A 136 -5.70 7.80 4.58
N GLY A 137 -5.39 6.60 5.07
CA GLY A 137 -5.94 6.07 6.32
C GLY A 137 -5.94 4.55 6.39
N TRP A 138 -6.61 4.01 7.41
CA TRP A 138 -6.79 2.57 7.57
C TRP A 138 -7.84 2.03 6.59
N VAL A 139 -7.48 0.99 5.85
CA VAL A 139 -8.36 0.34 4.86
C VAL A 139 -8.26 -1.18 4.95
N ARG A 140 -9.34 -1.87 4.55
CA ARG A 140 -9.43 -3.35 4.45
C ARG A 140 -9.54 -3.85 3.01
N GLY A 141 -9.25 -2.98 2.06
CA GLY A 141 -9.21 -3.28 0.65
C GLY A 141 -8.49 -2.16 -0.08
N LEU A 142 -8.16 -2.41 -1.33
CA LEU A 142 -7.51 -1.44 -2.20
C LEU A 142 -8.20 -1.43 -3.55
N ARG A 143 -8.14 -0.27 -4.20
CA ARG A 143 -8.61 -0.06 -5.56
C ARG A 143 -7.70 0.92 -6.27
N VAL A 144 -7.31 0.59 -7.50
CA VAL A 144 -6.78 1.54 -8.47
C VAL A 144 -7.99 2.23 -9.11
N ALA A 145 -8.24 3.47 -8.69
CA ALA A 145 -9.44 4.23 -9.06
C ALA A 145 -9.37 4.77 -10.50
N GLY A 146 -8.17 4.94 -11.04
CA GLY A 146 -7.95 5.41 -12.41
C GLY A 146 -6.59 6.05 -12.61
N GLU A 147 -6.46 6.71 -13.76
CA GLU A 147 -5.26 7.43 -14.20
C GLU A 147 -5.62 8.89 -14.51
N GLU A 148 -4.87 9.84 -13.96
CA GLU A 148 -5.03 11.28 -14.20
C GLU A 148 -3.82 11.82 -14.97
N VAL A 149 -4.05 12.42 -16.14
CA VAL A 149 -2.98 13.02 -16.95
C VAL A 149 -2.61 14.38 -16.37
N GLU A 150 -1.34 14.54 -15.98
CA GLU A 150 -0.86 15.79 -15.38
C GLU A 150 -0.07 16.66 -16.35
N LEU A 151 0.66 16.02 -17.24
CA LEU A 151 1.54 16.70 -18.16
C LEU A 151 1.62 15.95 -19.48
N VAL A 152 1.55 16.72 -20.55
CA VAL A 152 1.89 16.27 -21.89
C VAL A 152 2.95 17.22 -22.44
N ALA A 153 4.05 16.65 -22.90
CA ALA A 153 5.11 17.38 -23.60
C ALA A 153 5.59 16.58 -24.81
N VAL A 154 6.31 17.23 -25.70
CA VAL A 154 6.97 16.58 -26.83
C VAL A 154 8.46 16.92 -26.74
N SER A 155 9.32 15.92 -26.90
CA SER A 155 10.77 16.13 -26.85
C SER A 155 11.53 15.09 -27.67
N GLU A 156 12.59 15.52 -28.36
CA GLU A 156 13.49 14.66 -29.14
C GLU A 156 14.45 13.86 -28.29
N GLU A 157 14.64 14.25 -27.04
CA GLU A 157 15.40 13.50 -26.07
C GLU A 157 14.91 13.88 -24.68
N GLY A 158 15.18 13.01 -23.71
CA GLY A 158 14.99 13.39 -22.34
C GLY A 158 15.28 12.29 -21.35
N ALA A 159 15.11 12.66 -20.09
CA ALA A 159 15.29 11.78 -18.95
C ALA A 159 14.23 12.07 -17.89
N VAL A 160 13.82 11.03 -17.18
CA VAL A 160 12.97 11.12 -15.99
C VAL A 160 13.82 10.75 -14.79
N SER A 161 13.80 11.60 -13.77
CA SER A 161 14.41 11.32 -12.48
C SER A 161 13.38 11.42 -11.36
N PHE A 162 13.54 10.56 -10.36
CA PHE A 162 12.73 10.53 -9.15
C PHE A 162 13.65 10.30 -7.95
N GLU A 163 13.52 11.15 -6.92
CA GLU A 163 14.39 11.14 -5.73
C GLU A 163 15.90 11.08 -6.07
N GLY A 164 16.33 11.87 -7.04
CA GLY A 164 17.73 11.93 -7.48
C GLY A 164 18.20 10.74 -8.35
N THR A 165 17.36 9.72 -8.54
CA THR A 165 17.69 8.55 -9.37
C THR A 165 17.08 8.70 -10.76
N VAL A 166 17.88 8.46 -11.81
CA VAL A 166 17.37 8.44 -13.19
C VAL A 166 16.59 7.14 -13.41
N VAL A 167 15.29 7.27 -13.70
CA VAL A 167 14.37 6.15 -13.91
C VAL A 167 14.34 5.71 -15.37
N ALA A 168 14.40 6.67 -16.30
CA ALA A 168 14.41 6.39 -17.73
C ALA A 168 15.14 7.48 -18.52
N ARG A 169 15.60 7.10 -19.72
CA ARG A 169 16.14 7.98 -20.75
C ARG A 169 15.63 7.54 -22.11
N TRP A 170 15.42 8.49 -23.00
CA TRP A 170 15.02 8.20 -24.38
C TRP A 170 15.72 9.14 -25.36
N ARG A 171 15.72 8.74 -26.63
CA ARG A 171 16.19 9.53 -27.78
C ARG A 171 15.20 9.36 -28.94
N GLY A 172 15.16 10.36 -29.81
CA GLY A 172 14.17 10.50 -30.86
C GLY A 172 12.91 11.21 -30.36
N LEU A 173 12.14 11.76 -31.30
CA LEU A 173 10.91 12.48 -31.01
C LEU A 173 9.92 11.56 -30.27
N ARG A 174 9.55 11.94 -29.05
CA ARG A 174 8.56 11.26 -28.21
C ARG A 174 7.55 12.25 -27.67
N ARG A 175 6.29 11.82 -27.60
CA ARG A 175 5.30 12.45 -26.74
C ARG A 175 5.46 11.93 -25.31
N VAL A 176 5.85 12.79 -24.38
CA VAL A 176 5.96 12.45 -22.96
C VAL A 176 4.63 12.70 -22.27
N VAL A 177 4.09 11.69 -21.59
CA VAL A 177 2.83 11.76 -20.84
C VAL A 177 3.09 11.37 -19.40
N VAL A 178 2.85 12.28 -18.46
CA VAL A 178 2.91 12.00 -17.03
C VAL A 178 1.50 11.72 -16.51
N VAL A 179 1.37 10.63 -15.78
CA VAL A 179 0.11 10.10 -15.27
C VAL A 179 0.23 9.81 -13.77
N ALA A 180 -0.73 10.32 -13.00
CA ALA A 180 -0.93 9.91 -11.62
C ALA A 180 -1.88 8.70 -11.58
N VAL A 181 -1.41 7.57 -11.08
CA VAL A 181 -2.22 6.37 -10.81
C VAL A 181 -2.86 6.54 -9.44
N VAL A 182 -4.18 6.70 -9.41
CA VAL A 182 -4.92 6.97 -8.17
C VAL A 182 -5.25 5.66 -7.47
N VAL A 183 -4.89 5.56 -6.19
CA VAL A 183 -5.18 4.42 -5.31
C VAL A 183 -6.02 4.88 -4.13
N SER A 184 -7.04 4.11 -3.78
CA SER A 184 -7.93 4.40 -2.67
C SER A 184 -8.27 3.13 -1.87
N GLY A 185 -8.88 3.31 -0.71
CA GLY A 185 -9.74 2.27 -0.14
C GLY A 185 -10.94 1.96 -1.07
N PRO A 186 -11.60 0.80 -0.89
CA PRO A 186 -12.78 0.42 -1.67
C PRO A 186 -13.95 1.39 -1.48
#